data_AF-A0A820NFZ2-F1
#
_entry.id   AF-A0A820NFZ2-F1
#
_cell.length_a   1.000
_cell.length_b   1.000
_cell.length_c   1.000
_cell.angle_alpha   90.00
_cell.angle_beta   90.00
_cell.angle_gamma   90.00
#
_symmetry.space_group_name_H-M   'P 1'
#
loop_
_entity.id
_entity.type
_entity.pdbx_description
1 polymer ?
#
loop_
_entity_poly.entity_id
_entity_poly.type
_entity_poly.pdbx_seq_one_letter_code
_entity_poly.pdbx_strand_id
1 'polypeptide(L)'
;MLQNYAFKYGRLKLLDMPLTLNPTGCARSEPKLQTHFRRHAQTLTSSHSTRSALPRTVLGVEGTQIPYVKHFVLSKSTQYRKLKIEWRQNVFLAKSRIQGLGLFAGRDLEKHTMVIEYIGELIRNEVANKREK
;
A
#
# COMPACT_ATOMS: atom_id res chain seq x y z
N MET A 1 7.11 -33.83 26.71
CA MET A 1 6.07 -32.78 26.70
C MET A 1 6.62 -31.60 27.50
N LEU A 2 6.94 -30.46 26.88
CA LEU A 2 7.48 -29.31 27.62
C LEU A 2 6.36 -28.64 28.43
N GLN A 3 6.17 -29.07 29.68
CA GLN A 3 5.07 -28.59 30.53
C GLN A 3 5.27 -27.17 31.08
N ASN A 4 6.49 -26.61 31.02
CA ASN A 4 6.85 -25.40 31.79
C ASN A 4 7.45 -24.24 30.97
N TYR A 5 7.29 -24.23 29.64
CA TYR A 5 7.81 -23.12 28.83
C TYR A 5 6.78 -21.99 28.69
N ALA A 6 7.01 -20.87 29.39
CA ALA A 6 6.19 -19.66 29.30
C ALA A 6 6.65 -18.78 28.13
N PHE A 7 5.84 -18.68 27.08
CA PHE A 7 6.13 -17.80 25.94
C PHE A 7 6.02 -16.32 26.35
N LYS A 8 7.15 -15.61 26.33
CA LYS A 8 7.26 -14.19 26.69
C LYS A 8 6.42 -13.25 25.82
N TYR A 9 5.91 -13.73 24.67
CA TYR A 9 5.09 -12.95 23.71
C TYR A 9 3.81 -13.69 23.28
N GLY A 10 3.22 -14.56 24.12
CA GLY A 10 2.11 -15.42 23.74
C GLY A 10 0.74 -15.02 24.31
N ARG A 11 -0.05 -14.30 23.51
CA ARG A 11 -1.54 -14.27 23.42
C ARG A 11 -2.04 -12.85 23.08
N LEU A 12 -1.92 -12.46 21.82
CA LEU A 12 -2.78 -11.40 21.29
C LEU A 12 -4.18 -12.02 21.10
N LYS A 13 -5.20 -11.47 21.77
CA LYS A 13 -6.62 -11.89 21.68
C LYS A 13 -7.22 -11.81 20.27
N LEU A 14 -6.44 -11.38 19.27
CA LEU A 14 -6.86 -11.21 17.88
C LEU A 14 -6.60 -12.44 16.99
N LEU A 15 -6.02 -13.52 17.55
CA LEU A 15 -5.59 -14.72 16.83
C LEU A 15 -6.40 -15.98 17.18
N ASP A 16 -7.64 -15.84 17.64
CA ASP A 16 -8.54 -16.97 17.94
C ASP A 16 -9.17 -17.55 16.65
N MET A 17 -8.30 -17.87 15.70
CA MET A 17 -8.59 -18.66 14.51
C MET A 17 -7.94 -20.03 14.72
N PRO A 18 -8.51 -21.17 14.29
CA PRO A 18 -7.78 -22.42 14.30
C PRO A 18 -6.54 -22.26 13.41
N LEU A 19 -5.39 -22.02 14.04
CA LEU A 19 -4.11 -21.99 13.35
C LEU A 19 -3.95 -23.38 12.74
N THR A 20 -3.80 -23.46 11.42
CA THR A 20 -3.47 -24.72 10.77
C THR A 20 -2.18 -25.23 11.39
N LEU A 21 -2.26 -26.38 12.07
CA LEU A 21 -1.11 -26.95 12.76
C LEU A 21 -0.07 -27.31 11.70
N ASN A 22 1.06 -26.62 11.71
CA ASN A 22 2.19 -27.00 10.87
C ASN A 22 2.62 -28.41 11.27
N PRO A 23 2.57 -29.42 10.38
CA PRO A 23 2.90 -30.80 10.71
C PRO A 23 4.35 -30.97 11.18
N THR A 24 5.26 -30.07 10.78
CA THR A 24 6.67 -30.08 11.19
C THR A 24 6.96 -29.27 12.45
N GLY A 25 5.97 -28.54 12.98
CA GLY A 25 6.10 -27.74 14.20
C GLY A 25 6.84 -26.40 14.04
N CYS A 26 7.66 -26.18 13.00
CA CYS A 26 8.21 -24.86 12.69
C CYS A 26 8.59 -24.68 11.21
N ALA A 27 8.54 -23.44 10.69
CA ALA A 27 8.93 -23.13 9.31
C ALA A 27 10.40 -23.44 8.97
N ARG A 28 11.28 -23.65 9.97
CA ARG A 28 12.69 -24.02 9.76
C ARG A 28 12.89 -25.50 9.49
N SER A 29 11.97 -26.35 9.96
CA SER A 29 11.97 -27.80 9.73
C SER A 29 11.20 -28.20 8.49
N GLU A 30 10.46 -27.27 7.87
CA GLU A 30 9.86 -27.51 6.57
C GLU A 30 10.94 -27.64 5.48
N PRO A 31 10.84 -28.63 4.58
CA PRO A 31 11.69 -28.66 3.41
C PRO A 31 11.46 -27.37 2.63
N LYS A 32 12.53 -26.62 2.33
CA LYS A 32 12.45 -25.38 1.56
C LYS A 32 11.97 -25.70 0.14
N LEU A 33 10.65 -25.71 -0.05
CA LEU A 33 10.04 -25.77 -1.36
C LEU A 33 10.62 -24.59 -2.15
N GLN A 34 11.33 -24.89 -3.23
CA GLN A 34 11.93 -23.88 -4.06
C GLN A 34 10.79 -23.13 -4.75
N THR A 35 10.29 -22.09 -4.10
CA THR A 35 9.29 -21.21 -4.68
C THR A 35 9.95 -20.55 -5.88
N HIS A 36 9.62 -20.99 -7.09
CA HIS A 36 10.10 -20.45 -8.36
C HIS A 36 9.68 -19.00 -8.63
N PHE A 37 9.22 -18.27 -7.60
CA PHE A 37 9.04 -16.82 -7.67
C PHE A 37 10.40 -16.15 -7.81
N ARG A 38 10.80 -15.96 -9.07
CA ARG A 38 11.86 -15.03 -9.47
C ARG A 38 11.47 -13.66 -8.92
N ARG A 39 12.15 -13.19 -7.88
CA ARG A 39 11.99 -11.81 -7.41
C ARG A 39 12.59 -10.90 -8.48
N HIS A 40 11.76 -10.34 -9.34
CA HIS A 40 12.22 -9.35 -10.31
C HIS A 40 12.47 -8.02 -9.58
N ALA A 41 13.69 -7.50 -9.76
CA ALA A 41 14.18 -6.18 -9.36
C ALA A 41 13.87 -5.73 -7.91
N GLN A 42 14.72 -6.11 -6.96
CA GLN A 42 14.77 -5.46 -5.67
C GLN A 42 15.71 -4.24 -5.73
N THR A 43 15.22 -3.07 -6.14
CA THR A 43 15.90 -1.78 -5.90
C THR A 43 15.65 -1.31 -4.46
N LEU A 44 15.90 -2.20 -3.50
CA LEU A 44 15.78 -1.93 -2.07
C LEU A 44 17.05 -1.23 -1.57
N THR A 45 17.17 0.08 -1.77
CA THR A 45 18.14 0.88 -1.01
C THR A 45 17.49 1.27 0.32
N SER A 46 18.12 0.88 1.43
CA SER A 46 17.61 1.10 2.79
C SER A 46 17.81 2.55 3.21
N SER A 47 16.95 3.45 2.76
CA SER A 47 16.90 4.82 3.26
C SER A 47 15.73 4.96 4.24
N HIS A 48 16.00 4.79 5.54
CA HIS A 48 15.03 5.03 6.60
C HIS A 48 14.82 6.54 6.77
N SER A 49 13.82 7.12 6.10
CA SER A 49 13.32 8.47 6.44
C SER A 49 12.17 8.36 7.43
N THR A 50 12.50 8.36 8.72
CA THR A 50 11.52 8.53 9.80
C THR A 50 11.11 10.00 9.88
N ARG A 51 10.01 10.38 9.21
CA ARG A 51 9.36 11.67 9.51
C ARG A 51 8.39 11.46 10.66
N SER A 52 8.70 12.04 11.81
CA SER A 52 7.83 12.07 12.99
C SER A 52 6.57 12.88 12.70
N ALA A 53 5.40 12.28 12.92
CA ALA A 53 4.13 13.00 12.90
C ALA A 53 3.96 13.77 14.22
N LEU A 54 3.71 15.08 14.14
CA LEU A 54 3.26 15.88 15.28
C LEU A 54 1.76 15.63 15.51
N PRO A 55 1.27 15.66 16.76
CA PRO A 55 -0.15 15.49 17.05
C PRO A 55 -0.91 16.76 16.64
N ARG A 56 -1.98 16.60 15.85
CA ARG A 56 -2.87 17.69 15.46
C ARG A 56 -4.06 17.71 16.41
N THR A 57 -4.16 18.77 17.22
CA THR A 57 -5.27 19.02 18.14
C THR A 57 -6.58 19.23 17.37
N VAL A 58 -7.63 18.55 17.83
CA VAL A 58 -9.02 18.67 17.36
C VAL A 58 -9.62 19.95 17.92
N LEU A 59 -10.23 20.76 17.04
CA LEU A 59 -11.20 21.79 17.43
C LEU A 59 -12.43 21.60 16.53
N GLY A 60 -13.50 21.09 17.13
CA GLY A 60 -14.82 21.07 16.52
C GLY A 60 -15.47 22.44 16.66
N VAL A 61 -15.98 22.97 15.55
CA VAL A 61 -17.04 23.98 15.54
C VAL A 61 -17.98 23.62 14.39
N GLU A 62 -19.27 23.63 14.73
CA GLU A 62 -20.41 23.25 13.93
C GLU A 62 -20.65 24.14 12.70
N GLY A 63 -21.37 23.56 11.74
CA GLY A 63 -22.40 24.26 10.95
C GLY A 63 -22.04 25.62 10.36
N THR A 64 -21.52 25.61 9.13
CA THR A 64 -21.90 26.67 8.18
C THR A 64 -21.98 26.07 6.79
N GLN A 65 -23.18 26.12 6.23
CA GLN A 65 -23.46 25.76 4.85
C GLN A 65 -22.51 26.56 3.95
N ILE A 66 -21.64 25.88 3.21
CA ILE A 66 -20.86 26.52 2.17
C ILE A 66 -21.87 26.82 1.05
N PRO A 67 -22.21 28.10 0.78
CA PRO A 67 -23.12 28.44 -0.31
C PRO A 67 -22.49 27.88 -1.57
N TYR A 68 -23.28 27.16 -2.37
CA TYR A 68 -22.92 26.53 -3.64
C TYR A 68 -21.99 27.44 -4.45
N VAL A 69 -20.68 27.33 -4.19
CA VAL A 69 -19.65 27.94 -5.01
C VAL A 69 -19.76 27.12 -6.26
N LYS A 70 -20.11 27.76 -7.39
CA LYS A 70 -20.00 27.11 -8.68
C LYS A 70 -18.55 26.68 -8.78
N HIS A 71 -18.28 25.41 -8.42
CA HIS A 71 -16.98 24.84 -8.60
C HIS A 71 -16.73 25.04 -10.09
N PHE A 72 -15.73 25.85 -10.41
CA PHE A 72 -15.01 25.69 -11.66
C PHE A 72 -14.34 24.32 -11.55
N VAL A 73 -15.15 23.25 -11.62
CA VAL A 73 -14.69 21.89 -11.81
C VAL A 73 -14.02 21.96 -13.16
N LEU A 74 -12.70 22.13 -13.15
CA LEU A 74 -11.90 21.97 -14.34
C LEU A 74 -12.37 20.68 -15.00
N SER A 75 -12.69 20.74 -16.29
CA SER A 75 -13.14 19.56 -17.01
C SER A 75 -12.17 18.41 -16.79
N LYS A 76 -12.66 17.17 -16.88
CA LYS A 76 -11.82 15.97 -16.71
C LYS A 76 -10.55 16.05 -17.57
N SER A 77 -10.67 16.57 -18.79
CA SER A 77 -9.54 16.82 -19.69
C SER A 77 -8.52 17.82 -19.14
N THR A 78 -8.97 18.89 -18.47
CA THR A 78 -8.07 19.86 -17.84
C THR A 78 -7.41 19.30 -16.58
N GLN A 79 -8.14 18.54 -15.76
CA GLN A 79 -7.55 17.82 -14.62
C GLN A 79 -6.47 16.84 -15.09
N TYR A 80 -6.74 16.10 -16.17
CA TYR A 80 -5.78 15.17 -16.76
C TYR A 80 -4.54 15.88 -17.32
N ARG A 81 -4.69 17.02 -18.01
CA ARG A 81 -3.54 17.83 -18.46
C ARG A 81 -2.67 18.29 -17.29
N LYS A 82 -3.28 18.76 -16.19
CA LYS A 82 -2.54 19.13 -14.97
C LYS A 82 -1.80 17.93 -14.37
N LEU A 83 -2.47 16.78 -14.26
CA LEU A 83 -1.86 15.53 -13.80
C LEU A 83 -0.58 15.20 -14.59
N LYS A 84 -0.63 15.26 -15.93
CA LYS A 84 0.50 14.86 -16.78
C LYS A 84 1.76 15.70 -16.55
N ILE A 85 1.62 16.93 -16.05
CA ILE A 85 2.73 17.82 -15.75
C ILE A 85 3.24 17.59 -14.32
N GLU A 86 2.33 17.45 -13.35
CA GLU A 86 2.67 17.52 -11.93
C GLU A 86 2.92 16.16 -11.26
N TRP A 87 2.53 15.03 -11.88
CA TRP A 87 2.54 13.71 -11.21
C TRP A 87 3.89 13.32 -10.61
N ARG A 88 5.02 13.70 -11.25
CA ARG A 88 6.38 13.36 -10.78
C ARG A 88 6.73 13.97 -9.43
N GLN A 89 6.15 15.12 -9.09
CA GLN A 89 6.37 15.80 -7.82
C GLN A 89 5.31 15.40 -6.77
N ASN A 90 4.15 14.92 -7.23
CA ASN A 90 3.03 14.56 -6.37
C ASN A 90 3.21 13.22 -5.67
N VAL A 91 3.89 12.28 -6.31
CA VAL A 91 4.08 10.92 -5.79
C VAL A 91 5.51 10.45 -5.95
N PHE A 92 5.94 9.55 -5.06
CA PHE A 92 7.24 8.92 -5.12
C PHE A 92 7.15 7.45 -4.71
N LEU A 93 8.13 6.66 -5.14
CA LEU A 93 8.23 5.24 -4.83
C LEU A 93 9.11 5.03 -3.60
N ALA A 94 8.66 4.24 -2.63
CA ALA A 94 9.46 3.87 -1.46
C ALA A 94 9.09 2.48 -0.93
N LYS A 95 9.82 1.98 0.08
CA LYS A 95 9.52 0.69 0.72
C LYS A 95 8.16 0.75 1.43
N SER A 96 7.26 -0.18 1.11
CA SER A 96 5.99 -0.34 1.81
C SER A 96 6.10 -1.31 2.99
N ARG A 97 5.28 -1.08 4.02
CA ARG A 97 5.11 -1.98 5.18
C ARG A 97 4.16 -3.15 4.89
N ILE A 98 3.32 -3.05 3.85
CA ILE A 98 2.40 -4.12 3.45
C ILE A 98 3.18 -5.20 2.70
N GLN A 99 3.80 -4.83 1.58
CA GLN A 99 4.61 -5.74 0.77
C GLN A 99 5.51 -4.93 -0.17
N GLY A 100 6.77 -5.36 -0.38
CA GLY A 100 7.63 -4.79 -1.44
C GLY A 100 7.78 -3.26 -1.39
N LEU A 101 7.58 -2.62 -2.54
CA LEU A 101 7.53 -1.16 -2.71
C LEU A 101 6.08 -0.65 -2.74
N GLY A 102 5.88 0.60 -2.37
CA GLY A 102 4.59 1.28 -2.44
C GLY A 102 4.73 2.70 -2.98
N LEU A 103 3.61 3.23 -3.47
CA LEU A 103 3.50 4.60 -3.94
C LEU A 103 3.07 5.50 -2.78
N PHE A 104 3.84 6.55 -2.52
CA PHE A 104 3.60 7.50 -1.43
C PHE A 104 3.34 8.89 -2.00
N ALA A 105 2.51 9.68 -1.32
CA ALA A 105 2.28 11.07 -1.66
C ALA A 105 3.46 11.94 -1.19
N GLY A 106 4.03 12.74 -2.10
CA GLY A 106 5.09 13.70 -1.81
C GLY A 106 4.59 15.02 -1.21
N ARG A 107 3.29 15.28 -1.32
CA ARG A 107 2.57 16.43 -0.76
C ARG A 107 1.14 16.04 -0.42
N ASP A 108 0.45 16.88 0.34
CA ASP A 108 -0.98 16.69 0.58
C ASP A 108 -1.77 16.85 -0.74
N LEU A 109 -2.66 15.90 -1.00
CA LEU A 109 -3.49 15.89 -2.20
C LEU A 109 -4.93 16.20 -1.82
N GLU A 110 -5.51 17.21 -2.45
CA GLU A 110 -6.90 17.58 -2.25
C GLU A 110 -7.86 16.53 -2.83
N LYS A 111 -9.07 16.47 -2.26
CA LYS A 111 -10.15 15.62 -2.76
C LYS A 111 -10.41 15.90 -4.25
N HIS A 112 -10.69 14.84 -5.02
CA HIS A 112 -10.94 14.92 -6.47
C HIS A 112 -9.73 15.32 -7.33
N THR A 113 -8.52 15.33 -6.76
CA THR A 113 -7.27 15.47 -7.53
C THR A 113 -6.89 14.16 -8.21
N MET A 114 -6.56 14.20 -9.50
CA MET A 114 -6.01 13.06 -10.21
C MET A 114 -4.57 12.78 -9.73
N VAL A 115 -4.23 11.51 -9.47
CA VAL A 115 -2.93 11.14 -8.84
C VAL A 115 -1.91 10.61 -9.85
N ILE A 116 -2.29 9.60 -10.63
CA ILE A 116 -1.44 8.96 -11.62
C ILE A 116 -2.29 8.28 -12.69
N GLU A 117 -1.75 8.20 -13.91
CA GLU A 117 -2.31 7.40 -14.98
C GLU A 117 -1.66 6.00 -14.95
N TYR A 118 -2.47 4.95 -14.92
CA TYR A 118 -1.96 3.60 -15.09
C TYR A 118 -1.74 3.31 -16.57
N ILE A 119 -0.50 3.53 -17.03
CA ILE A 119 -0.08 3.21 -18.39
C ILE A 119 0.47 1.78 -18.45
N GLY A 120 0.26 1.13 -19.60
CA GLY A 120 0.74 -0.23 -19.84
C GLY A 120 0.34 -0.72 -21.22
N GLU A 121 0.54 -2.01 -21.47
CA GLU A 121 0.10 -2.65 -22.70
C GLU A 121 -1.42 -2.87 -22.69
N LEU A 122 -2.12 -2.39 -23.71
CA LEU A 122 -3.52 -2.72 -23.92
C LEU A 122 -3.61 -4.09 -24.59
N ILE A 123 -3.98 -5.12 -23.81
CA ILE A 123 -4.06 -6.50 -24.28
C ILE A 123 -5.51 -6.99 -24.36
N ARG A 124 -5.77 -7.91 -25.30
CA ARG A 124 -7.04 -8.65 -25.37
C ARG A 124 -7.08 -9.77 -24.34
N ASN A 125 -8.28 -10.19 -23.96
CA ASN A 125 -8.50 -11.25 -22.95
C ASN A 125 -7.74 -12.55 -23.28
N GLU A 126 -7.68 -12.95 -24.55
CA GLU A 126 -6.95 -14.15 -24.98
C GLU A 126 -5.45 -14.12 -24.63
N VAL A 127 -4.83 -12.93 -24.72
CA VAL A 127 -3.41 -12.74 -24.39
C VAL A 127 -3.23 -12.71 -22.87
N ALA A 128 -4.17 -12.12 -22.13
CA ALA A 128 -4.15 -12.13 -20.67
C ALA A 128 -4.22 -13.56 -20.11
N ASN A 129 -5.17 -14.37 -20.59
CA ASN A 129 -5.34 -15.77 -20.18
C ASN A 129 -4.07 -16.62 -20.42
N LYS A 130 -3.33 -16.32 -21.50
CA LYS A 130 -2.05 -16.98 -21.80
C LYS A 130 -0.90 -16.54 -20.89
N ARG A 131 -0.91 -15.31 -20.38
CA ARG A 131 0.14 -14.76 -19.50
C ARG A 131 -0.06 -15.12 -18.02
N GLU A 132 -1.29 -15.42 -17.61
CA GLU A 132 -1.62 -15.81 -16.23
C GLU A 132 -1.30 -17.27 -15.92
N LYS A 133 -1.29 -18.13 -16.93
CA LYS A 133 -0.96 -19.57 -16.83
C LYS A 133 0.55 -19.81 -16.77
#